data_AF-A0A382BF30-F1
#
_entry.id   AF-A0A382BF30-F1
#
_cell.length_a   1.000
_cell.length_b   1.000
_cell.length_c   1.000
_cell.angle_alpha   90.00
_cell.angle_beta   90.00
_cell.angle_gamma   90.00
#
_symmetry.space_group_name_H-M   'P 1'
#
loop_
_entity.id
_entity.type
_entity.pdbx_description
1 polymer ?
#
loop_
_entity_poly.entity_id
_entity_poly.type
_entity_poly.pdbx_seq_one_letter_code
_entity_poly.pdbx_strand_id
1 'polypeptide(L)'
;MSWDRIILSLGVALHAIFFALMLAGVEPFHTFFYLLSWWTFIPVIGAINRLKTGDSLVLGDGPRFFWMASCSVVVWLFFESWNFHLQNWLYHGIVEITW
;
A
#
# COMPACT_ATOMS: atom_id res chain seq x y z
N MET A 1 -1.22 24.81 -6.96
CA MET A 1 -1.91 23.50 -6.78
C MET A 1 -1.81 23.15 -5.31
N SER A 2 -2.89 22.78 -4.61
CA SER A 2 -2.77 22.36 -3.20
C SER A 2 -1.94 21.09 -3.09
N TRP A 3 -1.19 20.92 -1.99
CA TRP A 3 -0.32 19.77 -1.78
C TRP A 3 -1.05 18.43 -1.95
N ASP A 4 -2.30 18.33 -1.47
CA ASP A 4 -3.12 17.13 -1.62
C ASP A 4 -3.41 16.79 -3.08
N ARG A 5 -3.60 17.79 -3.94
CA ARG A 5 -3.80 17.57 -5.37
C ARG A 5 -2.52 17.08 -6.05
N ILE A 6 -1.35 17.51 -5.59
CA ILE A 6 -0.06 17.00 -6.08
C ILE A 6 0.09 15.54 -5.69
N ILE A 7 -0.15 15.21 -4.41
CA ILE A 7 -0.09 13.84 -3.89
C ILE A 7 -1.06 12.94 -4.65
N LEU A 8 -2.29 13.40 -4.85
CA LEU A 8 -3.31 12.65 -5.59
C LEU A 8 -2.87 12.40 -7.04
N SER A 9 -2.51 13.44 -7.79
CA SER A 9 -2.13 13.30 -9.19
C SER A 9 -0.89 12.43 -9.37
N LEU A 10 0.15 12.65 -8.55
CA LEU A 10 1.39 11.87 -8.61
C LEU A 10 1.14 10.41 -8.21
N GLY A 11 0.38 10.18 -7.13
CA GLY A 11 0.07 8.83 -6.67
C GLY A 11 -0.74 8.04 -7.68
N VAL A 12 -1.75 8.64 -8.31
CA VAL A 12 -2.53 8.00 -9.39
C VAL A 12 -1.65 7.70 -10.61
N ALA A 13 -0.81 8.66 -11.02
CA ALA A 13 0.09 8.47 -12.15
C ALA A 13 1.08 7.32 -11.90
N LEU A 14 1.73 7.30 -10.74
CA LEU A 14 2.66 6.23 -10.36
C LEU A 14 1.95 4.88 -10.26
N HIS A 15 0.75 4.82 -9.69
CA HIS A 15 -0.02 3.58 -9.61
C HIS A 15 -0.34 3.03 -11.00
N ALA A 16 -0.77 3.90 -11.93
CA ALA A 16 -1.05 3.52 -13.30
C ALA A 16 0.22 3.02 -14.03
N ILE A 17 1.35 3.68 -13.82
CA ILE A 17 2.66 3.26 -14.37
C ILE A 17 3.04 1.88 -13.82
N PHE A 18 2.97 1.67 -12.51
CA PHE A 18 3.32 0.38 -11.90
C PHE A 18 2.39 -0.73 -12.38
N PHE A 19 1.10 -0.44 -12.54
CA PHE A 19 0.14 -1.38 -13.07
C PHE A 19 0.45 -1.75 -14.53
N ALA A 20 0.76 -0.77 -15.38
CA ALA A 20 1.15 -1.01 -16.77
C ALA A 20 2.44 -1.83 -16.87
N LEU A 21 3.44 -1.54 -16.04
CA LEU A 21 4.71 -2.29 -16.00
C LEU A 21 4.51 -3.73 -15.50
N MET A 22 3.62 -3.94 -14.53
CA MET A 22 3.21 -5.28 -14.09
C MET A 22 2.56 -6.05 -15.24
N LEU A 23 1.58 -5.46 -15.94
CA LEU A 23 0.94 -6.11 -17.09
C LEU A 23 1.91 -6.41 -18.25
N ALA A 24 2.96 -5.61 -18.38
CA ALA A 24 4.03 -5.81 -19.36
C ALA A 24 5.09 -6.84 -18.92
N GLY A 25 4.98 -7.43 -17.73
CA GLY A 25 5.94 -8.41 -17.21
C GLY A 25 7.31 -7.83 -16.86
N VAL A 26 7.41 -6.53 -16.60
CA VAL A 26 8.69 -5.85 -16.30
C VAL A 26 9.04 -6.00 -14.82
N GLU A 27 10.20 -6.58 -14.52
CA GLU A 27 10.70 -6.66 -13.15
C GLU A 27 11.31 -5.33 -12.67
N PRO A 28 11.19 -4.95 -11.39
CA PRO A 28 10.55 -5.69 -10.28
C PRO A 28 9.02 -5.46 -10.17
N PHE A 29 8.41 -4.70 -11.10
CA PHE A 29 7.01 -4.32 -11.00
C PHE A 29 6.07 -5.50 -11.14
N HIS A 30 6.43 -6.51 -11.94
CA HIS A 30 5.64 -7.72 -12.09
C HIS A 30 5.60 -8.54 -10.80
N THR A 31 6.76 -8.85 -10.20
CA THR A 31 6.81 -9.64 -8.95
C THR A 31 6.32 -8.85 -7.72
N PHE A 32 6.70 -7.57 -7.62
CA PHE A 32 6.45 -6.75 -6.41
C PHE A 32 5.33 -5.73 -6.60
N PHE A 33 4.43 -5.94 -7.58
CA PHE A 33 3.34 -5.01 -7.88
C PHE A 33 2.56 -4.60 -6.64
N TYR A 34 2.10 -5.57 -5.85
CA TYR A 34 1.23 -5.29 -4.70
C TYR A 34 1.94 -4.40 -3.66
N LEU A 35 3.24 -4.62 -3.42
CA LEU A 35 4.03 -3.76 -2.54
C LEU A 35 4.06 -2.32 -3.06
N LEU A 36 4.38 -2.14 -4.34
CA LEU A 36 4.43 -0.81 -4.98
C LEU A 36 3.04 -0.14 -5.04
N SER A 37 2.00 -0.93 -5.23
CA SER A 37 0.61 -0.48 -5.29
C SER A 37 0.15 0.10 -3.95
N TRP A 38 0.56 -0.48 -2.81
CA TRP A 38 0.22 0.02 -1.47
C TRP A 38 0.79 1.42 -1.22
N TRP A 39 2.05 1.65 -1.62
CA TRP A 39 2.73 2.93 -1.43
C TRP A 39 2.17 4.07 -2.28
N THR A 40 1.46 3.75 -3.36
CA THR A 40 0.74 4.74 -4.17
C THR A 40 -0.72 4.90 -3.73
N PHE A 41 -1.36 3.82 -3.29
CA PHE A 41 -2.77 3.80 -2.89
C PHE A 41 -3.05 4.54 -1.57
N ILE A 42 -2.27 4.28 -0.52
CA ILE A 42 -2.44 4.89 0.81
C ILE A 42 -2.45 6.42 0.75
N PRO A 43 -1.45 7.09 0.12
CA PRO A 43 -1.47 8.55 0.01
C PRO A 43 -2.58 9.07 -0.90
N VAL A 44 -2.98 8.33 -1.95
CA VAL A 44 -4.11 8.71 -2.83
C VAL A 44 -5.42 8.75 -2.05
N ILE A 45 -5.75 7.69 -1.31
CA ILE A 45 -6.96 7.68 -0.46
C ILE A 45 -6.86 8.73 0.65
N GLY A 46 -5.68 8.90 1.23
CA GLY A 46 -5.43 9.96 2.22
C GLY A 46 -5.72 11.36 1.67
N ALA A 47 -5.31 11.65 0.45
CA ALA A 47 -5.54 12.92 -0.23
C ALA A 47 -7.02 13.10 -0.63
N ILE A 48 -7.67 12.03 -1.12
CA ILE A 48 -9.11 12.06 -1.45
C ILE A 48 -9.94 12.39 -0.20
N ASN A 49 -9.64 11.77 0.94
CA ASN A 49 -10.32 12.07 2.20
C ASN A 49 -10.15 13.55 2.57
N ARG A 50 -8.91 14.06 2.58
CA ARG A 50 -8.63 15.48 2.90
C ARG A 50 -9.39 16.43 1.97
N LEU A 51 -9.39 16.15 0.67
CA LEU A 51 -10.07 16.99 -0.32
C LEU A 51 -11.60 16.98 -0.19
N LYS A 52 -12.20 15.88 0.29
CA LYS A 52 -13.65 15.75 0.44
C LYS A 52 -14.18 16.26 1.77
N THR A 53 -13.47 16.01 2.87
CA THR A 53 -13.96 16.28 4.23
C THR A 53 -13.20 17.39 4.93
N GLY A 54 -12.10 17.86 4.36
CA GLY A 54 -11.12 18.71 5.05
C GLY A 54 -10.23 17.94 6.02
N ASP A 55 -10.45 16.62 6.19
CA ASP A 55 -9.71 15.78 7.13
C ASP A 55 -9.16 14.47 6.55
N SER A 56 -8.04 13.99 7.11
CA SER A 56 -7.40 12.74 6.72
C SER A 56 -6.65 12.13 7.90
N LEU A 57 -6.95 10.86 8.21
CA LEU A 57 -6.26 10.11 9.25
C LEU A 57 -4.85 9.66 8.81
N VAL A 58 -4.57 9.67 7.51
CA VAL A 58 -3.31 9.21 6.93
C VAL A 58 -2.36 10.38 6.67
N LEU A 59 -2.87 11.47 6.08
CA LEU A 59 -2.11 12.69 5.75
C LEU A 59 -2.42 13.83 6.74
N GLY A 60 -2.80 13.49 7.97
CA GLY A 60 -3.15 14.45 9.00
C GLY A 60 -2.12 14.58 10.09
N ASP A 61 -2.63 14.81 11.29
CA ASP A 61 -1.84 14.86 12.51
C ASP A 61 -1.23 13.49 12.82
N GLY A 62 0.08 13.48 13.12
CA GLY A 62 0.86 12.27 13.39
C GLY A 62 0.21 11.28 14.38
N PRO A 63 -0.39 11.72 15.51
CA PRO A 63 -1.05 10.81 16.44
C PRO A 63 -2.18 9.97 15.82
N ARG A 64 -2.97 10.55 14.91
CA ARG A 64 -4.07 9.81 14.25
C ARG A 64 -3.53 8.79 13.25
N PHE A 65 -2.42 9.08 12.60
CA PHE A 65 -1.71 8.11 11.77
C PHE A 65 -1.24 6.92 12.59
N PHE A 66 -0.63 7.15 13.76
CA PHE A 66 -0.19 6.06 14.64
C PHE A 66 -1.36 5.23 15.18
N TRP A 67 -2.46 5.89 15.54
CA TRP A 67 -3.70 5.19 15.92
C TRP A 67 -4.19 4.28 14.78
N MET A 68 -4.27 4.82 13.56
CA MET A 68 -4.68 4.02 12.42
C MET A 68 -3.72 2.89 12.07
N ALA A 69 -2.42 3.12 12.17
CA ALA A 69 -1.41 2.08 12.00
C ALA A 69 -1.61 0.95 13.03
N SER A 70 -1.90 1.30 14.28
CA SER A 70 -2.17 0.35 15.36
C SER A 70 -3.42 -0.48 15.09
N CYS A 71 -4.52 0.16 14.66
CA CYS A 71 -5.73 -0.55 14.24
C CYS A 71 -5.46 -1.47 13.03
N SER A 72 -4.70 -0.99 12.05
CA SER A 72 -4.32 -1.74 10.85
C SER A 72 -3.53 -3.01 11.21
N VAL A 73 -2.59 -2.92 12.17
CA VAL A 73 -1.82 -4.08 12.65
C VAL A 73 -2.74 -5.16 13.22
N VAL A 74 -3.75 -4.79 14.01
CA VAL A 74 -4.70 -5.77 14.57
C VAL A 74 -5.48 -6.48 13.47
N VAL A 75 -5.98 -5.72 12.49
CA VAL A 75 -6.71 -6.28 11.33
C VAL A 75 -5.79 -7.16 10.49
N TRP A 76 -4.55 -6.74 10.27
CA TRP A 76 -3.55 -7.51 9.54
C TRP A 76 -3.22 -8.83 10.24
N LEU A 77 -3.01 -8.82 11.55
CA LEU A 77 -2.76 -10.03 12.35
C LEU A 77 -3.93 -11.02 12.31
N PHE A 78 -5.17 -10.53 12.22
CA PHE A 78 -6.32 -11.40 12.02
C PHE A 78 -6.21 -12.16 10.68
N PHE A 79 -5.94 -11.48 9.57
CA PHE A 79 -5.71 -12.16 8.29
C PHE A 79 -4.49 -13.06 8.32
N GLU A 80 -3.44 -12.68 9.05
CA GLU A 80 -2.25 -13.49 9.16
C GLU A 80 -2.48 -14.80 9.91
N SER A 81 -3.34 -14.78 10.93
CA SER A 81 -3.77 -16.02 11.60
C SER A 81 -4.48 -16.98 10.63
N TRP A 82 -5.24 -16.44 9.67
CA TRP A 82 -5.92 -17.23 8.65
C TRP A 82 -4.93 -17.74 7.59
N ASN A 83 -4.00 -16.91 7.12
CA ASN A 83 -2.93 -17.33 6.20
C ASN A 83 -2.10 -18.47 6.80
N PHE A 84 -1.79 -18.39 8.10
CA PHE A 84 -1.10 -19.44 8.82
C PHE A 84 -1.90 -20.75 8.86
N HIS A 85 -3.20 -20.66 9.18
CA HIS A 85 -4.10 -21.82 9.19
C HIS A 85 -4.23 -22.47 7.81
N LEU A 86 -4.31 -21.65 6.76
CA LEU A 86 -4.39 -22.12 5.37
C LEU A 86 -3.05 -22.58 4.79
N GLN A 87 -1.94 -22.47 5.52
CA GLN A 87 -0.59 -22.75 5.02
C GLN A 87 -0.26 -21.92 3.76
N ASN A 88 -0.79 -20.69 3.67
CA ASN A 88 -0.70 -19.85 2.46
C ASN A 88 0.58 -18.98 2.42
N TRP A 89 1.54 -19.25 3.31
CA TRP A 89 2.87 -18.62 3.30
C TRP A 89 3.81 -19.36 2.34
N LEU A 90 3.55 -19.22 1.04
CA LEU A 90 4.52 -19.56 0.02
C LEU A 90 5.28 -18.29 -0.36
N TYR A 91 6.50 -18.17 0.15
CA TYR A 91 7.36 -17.06 -0.21
C TYR A 91 7.98 -17.30 -1.60
N HIS A 92 7.51 -16.55 -2.59
CA HIS A 92 8.10 -16.56 -3.93
C HIS A 92 9.21 -15.50 -4.01
N GLY A 93 10.36 -15.86 -4.60
CA GLY A 93 11.46 -14.92 -4.85
C GLY A 93 12.36 -14.61 -3.64
N ILE A 94 12.29 -15.41 -2.57
CA ILE A 94 13.28 -15.38 -1.49
C ILE A 94 14.45 -16.30 -1.86
N VAL A 95 15.69 -15.89 -1.54
CA VAL A 95 16.85 -16.78 -1.64
C VAL A 95 16.64 -17.92 -0.64
N GLU A 96 16.37 -19.12 -1.15
CA GLU A 96 16.37 -20.31 -0.31
C GLU A 96 17.77 -20.48 0.27
N ILE A 97 17.87 -20.39 1.59
CA ILE A 97 19.09 -20.71 2.30
C ILE A 97 19.15 -22.25 2.37
N THR A 98 19.69 -22.87 1.34
CA THR A 98 20.06 -24.28 1.36
C THR A 98 21.39 -24.41 2.09
N TRP A 99 21.36 -24.75 3.38
CA TRP A 99 22.51 -25.32 4.07
C TRP A 99 22.40 -26.84 4.05
#